data_AF-A0A3D1TXW5-F1
#
_entry.id   AF-A0A3D1TXW5-F1
#
_cell.length_a   1.000
_cell.length_b   1.000
_cell.length_c   1.000
_cell.angle_alpha   90.00
_cell.angle_beta   90.00
_cell.angle_gamma   90.00
#
_symmetry.space_group_name_H-M   'P 1'
#
loop_
_entity.id
_entity.type
_entity.pdbx_description
1 polymer ?
#
loop_
_entity_poly.entity_id
_entity_poly.type
_entity_poly.pdbx_seq_one_letter_code
_entity_poly.pdbx_strand_id
1 'polypeptide(L)'
;MSTGTATYARDSFGSTYSSLYVRAYFQLRSLPSSTVTLVGFRTGSSVSIARLYVDSQGRLALRNDVGATSTTGPLVSLSSWHSVELHLVVNGTSSTIEVWLDGSPVSALTTQTANLGSALIGQLQLGENQTGRSYDIAFDDVVVQTARVGP
;
A
#
# COMPACT_ATOMS: atom_id res chain seq x y z
N MET A 1 -15.73 1.82 -10.36
CA MET A 1 -15.52 0.62 -11.19
C MET A 1 -14.48 0.90 -12.27
N SER A 2 -13.42 0.09 -12.32
CA SER A 2 -12.45 0.06 -13.43
C SER A 2 -12.64 -1.22 -14.26
N THR A 3 -12.50 -1.09 -15.58
CA THR A 3 -12.73 -2.18 -16.55
C THR A 3 -11.46 -2.54 -17.35
N GLY A 4 -10.27 -2.32 -16.78
CA GLY A 4 -9.01 -2.75 -17.39
C GLY A 4 -8.00 -1.64 -17.68
N THR A 5 -8.38 -0.37 -17.55
CA THR A 5 -7.44 0.76 -17.60
C THR A 5 -6.77 0.98 -16.25
N ALA A 6 -5.56 1.55 -16.27
CA ALA A 6 -4.93 2.01 -15.04
C ALA A 6 -5.78 3.14 -14.42
N THR A 7 -6.02 3.07 -13.11
CA THR A 7 -6.79 4.07 -12.36
C THR A 7 -6.08 4.30 -11.03
N TYR A 8 -5.30 5.37 -10.97
CA TYR A 8 -4.46 5.72 -9.83
C TYR A 8 -4.29 7.23 -9.72
N ALA A 9 -3.96 7.69 -8.52
CA ALA A 9 -3.48 9.03 -8.23
C ALA A 9 -2.06 8.95 -7.66
N ARG A 10 -1.27 10.01 -7.86
CA ARG A 10 0.04 10.18 -7.25
C ARG A 10 0.16 11.57 -6.67
N ASP A 11 0.81 11.66 -5.52
CA ASP A 11 1.17 12.93 -4.90
C ASP A 11 2.68 12.96 -4.63
N SER A 12 3.35 13.97 -5.16
CA SER A 12 4.79 14.17 -4.99
C SER A 12 5.02 15.13 -3.83
N PHE A 13 5.78 14.70 -2.84
CA PHE A 13 6.02 15.50 -1.65
C PHE A 13 7.07 16.59 -1.91
N GLY A 14 6.99 17.68 -1.15
CA GLY A 14 7.99 18.77 -1.22
C GLY A 14 9.38 18.41 -0.68
N SER A 15 9.53 17.23 -0.07
CA SER A 15 10.79 16.69 0.45
C SER A 15 10.77 15.16 0.38
N THR A 16 11.88 14.52 0.74
CA THR A 16 11.94 13.06 0.90
C THR A 16 12.06 12.66 2.37
N TYR A 17 11.56 11.46 2.70
CA TYR A 17 11.45 10.95 4.06
C TYR A 17 12.00 9.54 4.16
N SER A 18 12.71 9.25 5.25
CA SER A 18 13.14 7.89 5.59
C SER A 18 12.07 7.11 6.37
N SER A 19 11.13 7.79 7.02
CA SER A 19 10.02 7.17 7.76
C SER A 19 8.73 7.91 7.44
N LEU A 20 7.72 7.17 6.98
CA LEU A 20 6.43 7.76 6.62
C LEU A 20 5.29 6.75 6.73
N TYR A 21 4.16 7.25 7.24
CA TYR A 21 2.91 6.54 7.36
C TYR A 21 1.96 7.00 6.26
N VAL A 22 1.20 6.06 5.69
CA VAL A 22 -0.01 6.37 4.93
C VAL A 22 -1.18 5.57 5.49
N ARG A 23 -2.30 6.25 5.74
CA ARG A 23 -3.60 5.64 6.01
C ARG A 23 -4.52 5.90 4.82
N ALA A 24 -5.32 4.91 4.44
CA ALA A 24 -6.48 5.11 3.58
C ALA A 24 -7.65 4.27 4.07
N TYR A 25 -8.86 4.82 3.96
CA TYR A 25 -10.06 3.99 3.99
C TYR A 25 -10.34 3.46 2.60
N PHE A 26 -10.84 2.23 2.53
CA PHE A 26 -11.26 1.63 1.28
C PHE A 26 -12.47 0.71 1.49
N GLN A 27 -13.27 0.57 0.44
CA GLN A 27 -14.37 -0.39 0.37
C GLN A 27 -14.18 -1.26 -0.87
N LEU A 28 -13.93 -2.55 -0.66
CA LEU A 28 -13.84 -3.54 -1.72
C LEU A 28 -15.25 -3.97 -2.14
N ARG A 29 -15.76 -3.47 -3.26
CA ARG A 29 -17.14 -3.72 -3.71
C ARG A 29 -17.27 -4.99 -4.55
N SER A 30 -16.20 -5.40 -5.21
CA SER A 30 -16.10 -6.67 -5.93
C SER A 30 -14.68 -7.23 -5.85
N LEU A 31 -14.55 -8.56 -5.95
CA LEU A 31 -13.24 -9.17 -6.05
C LEU A 31 -12.56 -8.74 -7.36
N PRO A 32 -11.28 -8.35 -7.31
CA PRO A 32 -10.58 -7.93 -8.49
C PRO A 32 -10.21 -9.13 -9.38
N SER A 33 -10.10 -8.93 -10.69
CA SER A 33 -9.67 -10.01 -11.61
C SER A 33 -8.20 -10.42 -11.45
N SER A 34 -7.41 -9.61 -10.75
CA SER A 34 -6.00 -9.82 -10.44
C SER A 34 -5.63 -9.00 -9.20
N THR A 35 -4.34 -8.78 -8.95
CA THR A 35 -3.89 -7.92 -7.84
C THR A 35 -4.16 -6.45 -8.15
N VAL A 36 -4.67 -5.71 -7.16
CA VAL A 36 -4.98 -4.28 -7.28
C VAL A 36 -4.38 -3.52 -6.10
N THR A 37 -3.48 -2.60 -6.41
CA THR A 37 -2.84 -1.72 -5.42
C THR A 37 -3.87 -0.84 -4.72
N LEU A 38 -3.79 -0.77 -3.40
CA LEU A 38 -4.53 0.18 -2.57
C LEU A 38 -3.71 1.46 -2.40
N VAL A 39 -2.58 1.35 -1.71
CA VAL A 39 -1.63 2.44 -1.43
C VAL A 39 -0.19 1.94 -1.61
N GLY A 40 0.73 2.83 -1.95
CA GLY A 40 2.14 2.50 -1.98
C GLY A 40 3.05 3.72 -2.00
N PHE A 41 4.23 3.56 -1.40
CA PHE A 41 5.25 4.59 -1.43
C PHE A 41 6.22 4.38 -2.58
N ARG A 42 6.68 5.49 -3.12
CA ARG A 42 7.62 5.56 -4.23
C ARG A 42 8.75 6.53 -3.88
N THR A 43 9.89 6.37 -4.54
CA THR A 43 11.00 7.33 -4.47
C THR A 43 10.59 8.67 -5.08
N GLY A 44 11.38 9.73 -4.84
CA GLY A 44 11.19 11.02 -5.53
C GLY A 44 11.29 10.94 -7.06
N SER A 45 11.96 9.92 -7.59
CA SER A 45 12.00 9.62 -9.04
C SER A 45 10.87 8.69 -9.51
N SER A 46 9.85 8.49 -8.67
CA SER A 46 8.69 7.62 -8.94
C SER A 46 9.04 6.14 -9.17
N VAL A 47 10.07 5.61 -8.51
CA VAL A 47 10.35 4.16 -8.46
C VAL A 47 9.58 3.55 -7.29
N SER A 48 8.89 2.42 -7.51
CA SER A 48 8.11 1.75 -6.44
C SER A 48 9.01 1.22 -5.33
N ILE A 49 8.65 1.47 -4.06
CA ILE A 49 9.37 0.94 -2.89
C ILE A 49 8.61 -0.27 -2.35
N ALA A 50 7.43 -0.03 -1.79
CA ALA A 50 6.52 -1.05 -1.29
C ALA A 50 5.07 -0.57 -1.37
N ARG A 51 4.14 -1.52 -1.48
CA ARG A 51 2.72 -1.24 -1.66
C ARG A 51 1.84 -2.32 -1.03
N LEU A 52 0.70 -1.88 -0.52
CA LEU A 52 -0.40 -2.75 -0.14
C LEU A 52 -1.32 -2.95 -1.33
N TYR A 53 -1.81 -4.17 -1.51
CA TYR A 53 -2.73 -4.54 -2.56
C TYR A 53 -3.75 -5.56 -2.06
N VAL A 54 -4.87 -5.69 -2.76
CA VAL A 54 -5.80 -6.80 -2.61
C VAL A 54 -5.62 -7.75 -3.78
N ASP A 55 -5.58 -9.06 -3.51
CA ASP A 55 -5.53 -10.07 -4.57
C ASP A 55 -6.92 -10.52 -5.06
N SER A 56 -6.94 -11.36 -6.09
CA SER A 56 -8.20 -11.86 -6.67
C SER A 56 -9.01 -12.77 -5.74
N GLN A 57 -8.46 -13.16 -4.59
CA GLN A 57 -9.15 -13.91 -3.55
C GLN A 57 -9.64 -13.00 -2.41
N GLY A 58 -9.45 -11.69 -2.51
CA GLY A 58 -9.90 -10.71 -1.51
C GLY A 58 -8.96 -10.61 -0.31
N ARG A 59 -7.71 -11.06 -0.43
CA ARG A 59 -6.73 -10.96 0.66
C ARG A 59 -5.94 -9.68 0.57
N LEU A 60 -5.76 -9.00 1.71
CA LEU A 60 -4.78 -7.93 1.84
C LEU A 60 -3.38 -8.53 1.74
N ALA A 61 -2.51 -7.91 0.97
CA ALA A 61 -1.16 -8.39 0.75
C ALA A 61 -0.17 -7.23 0.59
N LEU A 62 1.09 -7.52 0.89
CA LEU A 62 2.22 -6.60 0.79
C LEU A 62 3.12 -7.00 -0.36
N ARG A 63 3.50 -6.04 -1.19
CA ARG A 63 4.58 -6.15 -2.16
C ARG A 63 5.74 -5.27 -1.71
N ASN A 64 6.92 -5.86 -1.54
CA ASN A 64 8.19 -5.14 -1.50
C ASN A 64 8.81 -5.20 -2.90
N ASP A 65 8.78 -4.08 -3.61
CA ASP A 65 9.26 -4.02 -4.99
C ASP A 65 10.79 -3.99 -5.07
N VAL A 66 11.48 -3.48 -4.04
CA VAL A 66 12.95 -3.46 -3.97
C VAL A 66 13.53 -4.84 -3.64
N GLY A 67 12.95 -5.50 -2.64
CA GLY A 67 13.32 -6.87 -2.27
C GLY A 67 12.71 -7.96 -3.17
N ALA A 68 11.84 -7.57 -4.11
CA ALA A 68 11.09 -8.44 -5.01
C ALA A 68 10.22 -9.52 -4.33
N THR A 69 9.83 -9.34 -3.07
CA THR A 69 9.00 -10.28 -2.31
C THR A 69 7.54 -9.86 -2.25
N SER A 70 6.66 -10.85 -2.08
CA SER A 70 5.24 -10.63 -1.81
C SER A 70 4.80 -11.51 -0.65
N THR A 71 3.96 -10.97 0.23
CA THR A 71 3.42 -11.69 1.38
C THR A 71 1.92 -11.47 1.47
N THR A 72 1.18 -12.55 1.69
CA THR A 72 -0.28 -12.51 1.79
C THR A 72 -0.71 -12.47 3.25
N GLY A 73 -1.66 -11.61 3.56
CA GLY A 73 -2.26 -11.45 4.88
C GLY A 73 -3.72 -11.92 4.91
N PRO A 74 -4.56 -11.29 5.77
CA PRO A 74 -5.94 -11.72 6.00
C PRO A 74 -6.87 -11.39 4.83
N LEU A 75 -8.05 -12.01 4.84
CA LEU A 75 -9.17 -11.63 3.99
C LEU A 75 -9.72 -10.26 4.40
N VAL A 76 -10.16 -9.48 3.41
CA VAL A 76 -10.94 -8.28 3.58
C VAL A 76 -12.36 -8.58 3.13
N SER A 77 -13.36 -8.21 3.92
CA SER A 77 -14.75 -8.46 3.56
C SER A 77 -15.22 -7.51 2.45
N LEU A 78 -16.14 -8.00 1.62
CA LEU A 78 -16.76 -7.18 0.59
C LEU A 78 -17.75 -6.18 1.19
N SER A 79 -17.93 -5.07 0.49
CA SER A 79 -18.98 -4.06 0.74
C SER A 79 -18.94 -3.43 2.14
N SER A 80 -17.83 -3.56 2.86
CA SER A 80 -17.57 -2.93 4.15
C SER A 80 -16.41 -1.93 4.01
N TRP A 81 -16.48 -0.83 4.76
CA TRP A 81 -15.35 0.08 4.86
C TRP A 81 -14.30 -0.51 5.79
N HIS A 82 -13.05 -0.48 5.33
CA HIS A 82 -11.88 -0.88 6.09
C HIS A 82 -10.84 0.22 6.06
N SER A 83 -9.99 0.31 7.08
CA SER A 83 -8.80 1.15 7.05
C SER A 83 -7.55 0.30 6.86
N VAL A 84 -6.67 0.71 5.95
CA VAL A 84 -5.28 0.22 5.89
C VAL A 84 -4.33 1.31 6.30
N GLU A 85 -3.32 0.95 7.07
CA GLU A 85 -2.20 1.84 7.40
C GLU A 85 -0.89 1.11 7.08
N LEU A 86 -0.01 1.79 6.33
CA LEU A 86 1.31 1.31 5.95
C LEU A 86 2.36 2.27 6.51
N HIS A 87 3.33 1.73 7.24
CA HIS A 87 4.53 2.44 7.65
C HIS A 87 5.75 1.81 7.02
N LEU A 88 6.60 2.64 6.41
CA LEU A 88 7.92 2.23 5.94
C LEU A 88 8.98 3.01 6.69
N VAL A 89 10.03 2.32 7.13
CA VAL A 89 11.31 2.91 7.52
C VAL A 89 12.37 2.45 6.53
N VAL A 90 12.82 3.35 5.66
CA VAL A 90 13.86 3.11 4.65
C VAL A 90 15.23 3.26 5.29
N ASN A 91 15.94 2.14 5.40
CA ASN A 91 17.29 2.03 5.96
C ASN A 91 18.07 0.88 5.28
N GLY A 92 18.07 0.83 3.94
CA GLY A 92 18.76 -0.22 3.19
C GLY A 92 18.19 -1.61 3.46
N THR A 93 19.07 -2.56 3.76
CA THR A 93 18.72 -3.94 4.14
C THR A 93 18.27 -4.09 5.59
N SER A 94 18.29 -3.00 6.37
CA SER A 94 17.83 -2.93 7.76
C SER A 94 16.55 -2.08 7.88
N SER A 95 15.79 -2.00 6.79
CA SER A 95 14.51 -1.31 6.75
C SER A 95 13.43 -2.09 7.50
N THR A 96 12.31 -1.44 7.79
CA THR A 96 11.12 -2.11 8.34
C THR A 96 9.85 -1.70 7.60
N ILE A 97 8.86 -2.59 7.67
CA ILE A 97 7.52 -2.41 7.13
C ILE A 97 6.56 -2.81 8.25
N GLU A 98 5.60 -1.94 8.57
CA GLU A 98 4.53 -2.25 9.51
C GLU A 98 3.18 -1.98 8.84
N VAL A 99 2.21 -2.85 9.11
CA VAL A 99 0.90 -2.81 8.46
C VAL A 99 -0.20 -2.99 9.49
N TRP A 100 -1.23 -2.18 9.40
CA TRP A 100 -2.46 -2.32 10.17
C TRP A 100 -3.67 -2.43 9.24
N LEU A 101 -4.66 -3.24 9.65
CA LEU A 101 -5.98 -3.35 9.06
C LEU A 101 -7.00 -3.08 10.17
N ASP A 102 -7.89 -2.11 9.94
CA ASP A 102 -8.90 -1.68 10.92
C ASP A 102 -8.29 -1.33 12.29
N GLY A 103 -7.13 -0.66 12.25
CA GLY A 103 -6.34 -0.27 13.43
C GLY A 103 -5.56 -1.41 14.10
N SER A 104 -5.80 -2.67 13.73
CA SER A 104 -5.14 -3.85 14.29
C SER A 104 -3.88 -4.23 13.51
N PRO A 105 -2.75 -4.55 14.17
CA PRO A 105 -1.52 -4.92 13.47
C PRO A 105 -1.69 -6.23 12.70
N VAL A 106 -1.22 -6.26 11.47
CA VAL A 106 -1.20 -7.46 10.63
C VAL A 106 0.20 -8.07 10.70
N SER A 107 0.40 -8.98 11.65
CA SER A 107 1.71 -9.59 11.92
C SER A 107 2.33 -10.26 10.69
N ALA A 108 1.51 -10.91 9.86
CA ALA A 108 1.95 -11.55 8.62
C ALA A 108 2.54 -10.56 7.59
N LEU A 109 2.18 -9.27 7.68
CA LEU A 109 2.63 -8.21 6.76
C LEU A 109 3.61 -7.23 7.42
N THR A 110 4.02 -7.50 8.66
CA THR A 110 4.93 -6.67 9.44
C THR A 110 6.30 -7.34 9.54
N THR A 111 7.38 -6.59 9.31
CA THR A 111 8.74 -7.13 9.22
C THR A 111 9.66 -6.55 10.29
N GLN A 112 10.49 -7.39 10.90
CA GLN A 112 11.61 -6.94 11.75
C GLN A 112 12.81 -6.46 10.93
N THR A 113 12.94 -6.94 9.70
CA THR A 113 13.95 -6.48 8.73
C THR A 113 13.42 -6.67 7.32
N ALA A 114 13.73 -5.71 6.44
CA ALA A 114 13.40 -5.71 5.03
C ALA A 114 14.50 -4.98 4.25
N ASN A 115 14.62 -5.31 2.97
CA ASN A 115 15.38 -4.49 2.03
C ASN A 115 14.44 -3.55 1.28
N LEU A 116 14.46 -2.26 1.61
CA LEU A 116 13.75 -1.20 0.88
C LEU A 116 14.71 -0.30 0.08
N GLY A 117 16.00 -0.67 0.01
CA GLY A 117 17.04 0.15 -0.61
C GLY A 117 17.34 1.44 0.17
N SER A 118 18.09 2.35 -0.46
CA SER A 118 18.54 3.61 0.16
C SER A 118 17.84 4.86 -0.37
N ALA A 119 17.06 4.74 -1.44
CA ALA A 119 16.32 5.87 -1.98
C ALA A 119 15.10 6.18 -1.11
N LEU A 120 15.04 7.41 -0.59
CA LEU A 120 14.01 7.85 0.35
C LEU A 120 12.63 7.99 -0.32
N ILE A 121 11.58 7.94 0.51
CA ILE A 121 10.18 8.09 0.11
C ILE A 121 9.97 9.54 -0.34
N GLY A 122 9.47 9.73 -1.56
CA GLY A 122 9.19 11.07 -2.11
C GLY A 122 7.82 11.21 -2.77
N GLN A 123 7.05 10.12 -2.83
CA GLN A 123 5.75 10.13 -3.47
C GLN A 123 4.83 9.05 -2.90
N LEU A 124 3.55 9.37 -2.80
CA LEU A 124 2.46 8.41 -2.60
C LEU A 124 1.85 8.01 -3.95
N GLN A 125 1.44 6.76 -4.06
CA GLN A 125 0.45 6.31 -5.04
C GLN A 125 -0.78 5.74 -4.32
N LEU A 126 -1.96 6.12 -4.80
CA LEU A 126 -3.25 5.53 -4.45
C LEU A 126 -3.81 4.83 -5.70
N GLY A 127 -4.25 3.59 -5.58
CA GLY A 127 -4.82 2.83 -6.70
C GLY A 127 -3.78 2.18 -7.63
N GLU A 128 -4.27 1.57 -8.70
CA GLU A 128 -3.52 0.66 -9.55
C GLU A 128 -3.05 1.29 -10.86
N ASN A 129 -1.74 1.22 -11.11
CA ASN A 129 -1.07 1.84 -12.24
C ASN A 129 -0.78 0.88 -13.41
N GLN A 130 -1.15 -0.40 -13.28
CA GLN A 130 -1.10 -1.35 -14.37
C GLN A 130 -2.47 -1.56 -15.01
N THR A 131 -2.47 -1.88 -16.30
CA THR A 131 -3.67 -2.22 -17.08
C THR A 131 -4.08 -3.69 -16.91
N GLY A 132 -5.17 -4.10 -17.54
CA GLY A 132 -5.63 -5.50 -17.61
C GLY A 132 -6.30 -6.00 -16.32
N ARG A 133 -6.75 -5.08 -15.46
CA ARG A 133 -7.35 -5.39 -14.16
C ARG A 133 -8.75 -4.78 -14.06
N SER A 134 -9.75 -5.60 -13.78
CA SER A 134 -11.10 -5.13 -13.48
C SER A 134 -11.35 -5.26 -11.98
N TYR A 135 -11.95 -4.24 -11.39
CA TYR A 135 -12.24 -4.16 -9.96
C TYR A 135 -13.18 -3.00 -9.65
N ASP A 136 -13.80 -3.04 -8.48
CA ASP A 136 -14.50 -1.90 -7.92
C ASP A 136 -14.09 -1.69 -6.46
N ILE A 137 -13.33 -0.62 -6.23
CA ILE A 137 -12.85 -0.21 -4.92
C ILE A 137 -13.13 1.29 -4.79
N ALA A 138 -13.77 1.68 -3.70
CA ALA A 138 -13.85 3.08 -3.29
C ALA A 138 -12.76 3.38 -2.28
N PHE A 139 -12.29 4.63 -2.26
CA PHE A 139 -11.29 5.13 -1.32
C PHE A 139 -11.83 6.38 -0.64
N ASP A 140 -11.42 6.61 0.60
CA ASP A 140 -11.70 7.84 1.34
C ASP A 140 -10.58 8.15 2.34
N ASP A 141 -10.55 9.40 2.83
CA ASP A 141 -9.76 9.83 3.98
C ASP A 141 -8.27 9.40 3.95
N VAL A 142 -7.62 9.66 2.82
CA VAL A 142 -6.20 9.37 2.62
C VAL A 142 -5.34 10.39 3.36
N VAL A 143 -4.47 9.91 4.25
CA VAL A 143 -3.61 10.74 5.10
C VAL A 143 -2.18 10.23 5.05
N VAL A 144 -1.21 11.13 4.93
CA VAL A 144 0.23 10.84 5.00
C VAL A 144 0.86 11.65 6.12
N GLN A 145 1.58 11.00 7.04
CA GLN A 145 2.18 11.64 8.20
C GLN A 145 3.52 11.00 8.60
N THR A 146 4.31 11.71 9.40
CA THR A 146 5.56 11.21 10.00
C THR A 146 5.35 10.55 11.38
N ALA A 147 4.10 10.42 11.81
CA ALA A 147 3.69 9.71 13.00
C ALA A 147 2.48 8.83 12.64
N ARG A 148 2.25 7.78 13.43
CA ARG A 148 1.10 6.89 13.22
C ARG A 148 -0.21 7.69 13.24
N VAL A 149 -1.05 7.47 12.25
CA VAL A 149 -2.36 8.11 12.08
C VAL A 149 -3.42 7.41 12.91
N GLY A 150 -3.45 6.07 12.84
CA GLY A 150 -4.56 5.26 13.37
C GLY A 150 -5.81 5.29 12.48
N PRO A 151 -6.86 4.55 12.87
CA PRO A 151 -8.19 4.67 12.25
C PRO A 151 -8.81 6.04 12.57
#